data_AF-X1H6H5-F1
#
_entry.id   AF-X1H6H5-F1
#
_cell.length_a   1.000
_cell.length_b   1.000
_cell.length_c   1.000
_cell.angle_alpha   90.00
_cell.angle_beta   90.00
_cell.angle_gamma   90.00
#
_symmetry.space_group_name_H-M   'P 1'
#
loop_
_entity.id
_entity.type
_entity.pdbx_description
1 polymer ?
#
loop_
_entity_poly.entity_id
_entity_poly.type
_entity_poly.pdbx_seq_one_letter_code
_entity_poly.pdbx_strand_id
1 'polypeptide(L)'
;MREAARLKDGLRILEEYFDGKPWSYENQEKFLKLLQQENIYKAGETKSSKQVEQHGRIWSSAFNELGFATCYKKGNKYVSGGVNITKAGKSLLSDDYVEEDVWLRQLLKVQLPNPLPQKSENQYPQFHLLPFQATLGVIKACDGISKE
;
A
#
# COMPACT_ATOMS: atom_id res chain seq x y z
N MET A 1 -5.18 -0.08 9.01
CA MET A 1 -5.96 0.57 7.95
C MET A 1 -7.00 -0.43 7.48
N ARG A 2 -8.29 -0.11 7.50
CA ARG A 2 -9.37 -1.10 7.31
C ARG A 2 -10.33 -0.80 6.15
N GLU A 3 -10.15 0.32 5.46
CA GLU A 3 -11.08 0.81 4.43
C GLU A 3 -10.30 1.15 3.16
N ALA A 4 -10.76 0.62 2.01
CA ALA A 4 -10.15 0.82 0.70
C ALA A 4 -10.19 2.30 0.25
N ALA A 5 -11.31 2.99 0.50
CA ALA A 5 -11.48 4.41 0.17
C ALA A 5 -10.39 5.28 0.81
N ARG A 6 -10.03 5.00 2.07
CA ARG A 6 -8.94 5.72 2.75
C ARG A 6 -7.60 5.51 2.06
N LEU A 7 -7.37 4.36 1.41
CA LEU A 7 -6.15 4.10 0.65
C LEU A 7 -6.10 4.94 -0.61
N LYS A 8 -7.21 5.05 -1.34
CA LYS A 8 -7.30 5.94 -2.51
C LYS A 8 -7.02 7.39 -2.12
N ASP A 9 -7.63 7.89 -1.05
CA ASP A 9 -7.39 9.25 -0.55
C ASP A 9 -5.94 9.49 -0.12
N GLY A 10 -5.33 8.53 0.58
CA GLY A 10 -3.92 8.67 0.94
C GLY A 10 -2.99 8.56 -0.27
N LEU A 11 -3.36 7.77 -1.29
CA LEU A 11 -2.60 7.70 -2.55
C LEU A 11 -2.65 9.03 -3.30
N ARG A 12 -3.80 9.72 -3.28
CA ARG A 12 -3.95 11.08 -3.84
C ARG A 12 -2.98 12.07 -3.19
N ILE A 13 -2.91 12.09 -1.85
CA ILE A 13 -1.92 12.93 -1.14
C ILE A 13 -0.49 12.51 -1.49
N LEU A 14 -0.24 11.20 -1.62
CA LEU A 14 1.09 10.70 -1.98
C LEU A 14 1.53 11.20 -3.36
N GLU A 15 0.63 11.15 -4.35
CA GLU A 15 0.87 11.64 -5.70
C GLU A 15 1.14 13.16 -5.70
N GLU A 16 0.20 13.93 -5.16
CA GLU A 16 0.20 15.40 -5.25
C GLU A 16 1.44 16.02 -4.58
N TYR A 17 1.85 15.48 -3.43
CA TYR A 17 2.88 16.10 -2.61
C TYR A 17 4.23 15.39 -2.63
N PHE A 18 4.30 14.12 -3.05
CA PHE A 18 5.51 13.32 -2.89
C PHE A 18 6.03 12.63 -4.15
N ASP A 19 5.32 12.64 -5.28
CA ASP A 19 5.83 12.04 -6.53
C ASP A 19 7.20 12.63 -6.90
N GLY A 20 8.14 11.76 -7.25
CA GLY A 20 9.55 12.10 -7.51
C GLY A 20 10.42 12.39 -6.27
N LYS A 21 9.83 12.55 -5.07
CA LYS A 21 10.58 12.89 -3.84
C LYS A 21 11.12 11.65 -3.14
N PRO A 22 12.26 11.71 -2.43
CA PRO A 22 12.73 10.58 -1.64
C PRO A 22 11.75 10.23 -0.52
N TRP A 23 11.50 8.95 -0.27
CA TRP A 23 10.64 8.51 0.84
C TRP A 23 11.36 8.55 2.21
N SER A 24 11.94 9.70 2.53
CA SER A 24 12.71 9.97 3.75
C SER A 24 11.83 10.04 4.99
N TYR A 25 12.45 9.98 6.17
CA TYR A 25 11.74 10.15 7.45
C TYR A 25 10.97 11.48 7.49
N GLU A 26 11.60 12.57 7.07
CA GLU A 26 10.97 13.90 6.99
C GLU A 26 9.73 13.89 6.09
N ASN A 27 9.80 13.25 4.92
CA ASN A 27 8.66 13.15 4.01
C ASN A 27 7.56 12.22 4.53
N GLN A 28 7.91 11.14 5.23
CA GLN A 28 6.93 10.27 5.90
C GLN A 28 6.17 11.02 7.01
N GLU A 29 6.87 11.86 7.78
CA GLU A 29 6.24 12.70 8.80
C GLU A 29 5.31 13.74 8.18
N LYS A 30 5.76 14.44 7.12
CA LYS A 30 4.94 15.39 6.37
C LYS A 30 3.69 14.71 5.78
N PHE A 31 3.85 13.52 5.21
CA PHE A 31 2.75 12.74 4.65
C PHE A 31 1.69 12.42 5.72
N LEU A 32 2.10 11.97 6.90
CA LEU A 32 1.17 11.71 7.99
C LEU A 32 0.45 12.96 8.50
N LYS A 33 1.14 14.11 8.56
CA LYS A 33 0.52 15.39 8.92
C LYS A 33 -0.57 15.78 7.91
N LEU A 34 -0.31 15.63 6.61
CA LEU A 34 -1.30 15.87 5.56
C LEU A 34 -2.51 14.93 5.67
N LEU A 35 -2.27 13.63 5.91
CA LEU A 35 -3.36 12.67 6.14
C LEU A 35 -4.24 13.03 7.35
N GLN A 36 -3.67 13.67 8.38
CA GLN A 36 -4.42 14.15 9.55
C GLN A 36 -5.23 15.41 9.24
N GLN A 37 -4.61 16.37 8.55
CA GLN A 37 -5.24 17.62 8.15
C GLN A 37 -6.48 17.37 7.26
N GLU A 38 -6.38 16.41 6.35
CA GLU A 38 -7.47 15.99 5.46
C GLU A 38 -8.45 15.00 6.12
N ASN A 39 -8.34 14.73 7.43
CA ASN A 39 -9.17 13.79 8.20
C ASN A 39 -9.17 12.32 7.69
N ILE A 40 -8.25 11.96 6.78
CA ILE A 40 -8.07 10.59 6.26
C ILE A 40 -7.51 9.66 7.35
N TYR A 41 -6.69 10.22 8.25
CA TYR A 41 -6.06 9.49 9.34
C TYR A 41 -6.23 10.22 10.67
N LYS A 42 -6.96 9.60 11.60
CA LYS A 42 -7.01 10.05 12.99
C LYS A 42 -5.86 9.41 13.74
N ALA A 43 -4.89 10.21 14.18
CA ALA A 43 -4.05 9.76 15.28
C ALA A 43 -4.93 9.70 16.54
N GLY A 44 -4.80 8.64 17.34
CA GLY A 44 -5.15 8.72 18.76
C GLY A 44 -4.23 9.74 19.47
N GLU A 45 -4.18 9.69 20.80
CA GLU A 45 -3.31 10.54 21.64
C GLU A 45 -1.91 10.80 21.05
N THR A 46 -1.31 11.93 21.44
CA THR A 46 -0.01 12.46 20.99
C THR A 46 1.01 11.33 20.75
N LYS A 47 1.29 11.03 19.49
CA LYS A 47 2.16 9.91 19.10
C LYS A 47 3.63 10.32 19.17
N SER A 48 4.46 9.44 19.73
CA SER A 48 5.92 9.56 19.66
C SER A 48 6.41 9.55 18.21
N SER A 49 7.60 10.11 17.97
CA SER A 49 8.29 10.09 16.67
C SER A 49 8.41 8.67 16.07
N LYS A 50 8.68 7.67 16.90
CA LYS A 50 8.73 6.25 16.49
C LYS A 50 7.39 5.73 15.97
N GLN A 51 6.29 6.12 16.62
CA GLN A 51 4.95 5.73 16.18
C GLN A 51 4.59 6.44 14.86
N VAL A 52 4.97 7.71 14.69
CA VAL A 52 4.82 8.42 13.41
C VAL A 52 5.56 7.67 12.29
N GLU A 53 6.83 7.29 12.49
CA GLU A 53 7.56 6.47 11.51
C GLU A 53 6.84 5.16 11.16
N GLN A 54 6.41 4.42 12.19
CA GLN A 54 5.73 3.14 12.01
C GLN A 54 4.45 3.31 11.20
N HIS A 55 3.68 4.36 11.45
CA HIS A 55 2.44 4.63 10.74
C HIS A 55 2.67 5.03 9.28
N GLY A 56 3.68 5.87 8.98
CA GLY A 56 4.02 6.22 7.59
C GLY A 56 4.43 4.99 6.79
N ARG A 57 5.16 4.07 7.43
CA ARG A 57 5.57 2.79 6.84
C ARG A 57 4.40 1.84 6.56
N ILE A 58 3.35 1.84 7.39
CA ILE A 58 2.15 1.02 7.16
C ILE A 58 1.45 1.43 5.86
N TRP A 59 1.27 2.73 5.63
CA TRP A 59 0.67 3.25 4.40
C TRP A 59 1.51 2.91 3.18
N SER A 60 2.81 3.20 3.24
CA SER A 60 3.70 2.87 2.12
C SER A 60 3.75 1.37 1.85
N SER A 61 3.73 0.51 2.88
CA SER A 61 3.67 -0.95 2.68
C SER A 61 2.42 -1.35 1.90
N ALA A 62 1.26 -0.81 2.27
CA ALA A 62 0.01 -1.10 1.56
C ALA A 62 0.08 -0.68 0.09
N PHE A 63 0.55 0.55 -0.20
CA PHE A 63 0.69 1.02 -1.59
C PHE A 63 1.66 0.16 -2.41
N ASN A 64 2.79 -0.23 -1.80
CA ASN A 64 3.80 -1.06 -2.44
C ASN A 64 3.28 -2.48 -2.72
N GLU A 65 2.61 -3.09 -1.75
CA GLU A 65 2.11 -4.46 -1.85
C GLU A 65 0.96 -4.62 -2.83
N LEU A 66 0.08 -3.60 -2.90
CA LEU A 66 -1.02 -3.55 -3.86
C LEU A 66 -0.58 -3.03 -5.23
N GLY A 67 0.70 -2.65 -5.38
CA GLY A 67 1.26 -2.21 -6.65
C GLY A 67 0.79 -0.83 -7.12
N PHE A 68 0.27 0.02 -6.23
CA PHE A 68 -0.20 1.36 -6.56
C PHE A 68 0.91 2.42 -6.54
N ALA A 69 1.93 2.23 -5.73
CA ALA A 69 3.11 3.11 -5.71
C ALA A 69 4.38 2.32 -5.42
N THR A 70 5.53 2.91 -5.74
CA THR A 70 6.85 2.46 -5.29
C THR A 70 7.44 3.52 -4.38
N CYS A 71 7.37 3.29 -3.07
CA CYS A 71 7.83 4.19 -2.01
C CYS A 71 8.48 3.39 -0.87
N TYR A 72 9.72 2.93 -1.06
CA TYR A 72 10.46 2.14 -0.07
C TYR A 72 11.97 2.34 -0.18
N LYS A 73 12.71 1.69 0.73
CA LYS A 73 14.17 1.58 0.69
C LYS A 73 14.59 0.18 0.25
N LYS A 74 15.59 0.09 -0.63
CA LYS A 74 16.32 -1.15 -0.94
C LYS A 74 17.67 -1.10 -0.24
N GLY A 75 17.78 -1.77 0.91
CA GLY A 75 18.92 -1.61 1.83
C GLY A 75 18.97 -0.17 2.38
N ASN A 76 20.12 0.49 2.25
CA ASN A 76 20.30 1.89 2.70
C ASN A 76 19.91 2.94 1.66
N LYS A 77 19.49 2.54 0.45
CA LYS A 77 19.16 3.46 -0.65
C LYS A 77 17.64 3.54 -0.85
N TYR A 78 17.13 4.74 -1.13
CA TYR A 78 15.77 4.90 -1.64
C TYR A 78 15.66 4.30 -3.05
N VAL A 79 14.46 3.91 -3.46
CA VAL A 79 14.20 3.55 -4.87
C VAL A 79 14.61 4.72 -5.76
N SER A 80 15.31 4.41 -6.87
CA SER A 80 15.74 5.41 -7.84
C SER A 80 14.53 6.18 -8.38
N GLY A 81 14.61 7.51 -8.41
CA GLY A 81 13.50 8.37 -8.80
C GLY A 81 12.54 8.74 -7.67
N GLY A 82 12.74 8.23 -6.44
CA GLY A 82 11.91 8.58 -5.29
C GLY A 82 10.61 7.80 -5.22
N VAL A 83 9.59 8.40 -4.59
CA VAL A 83 8.21 7.93 -4.66
C VAL A 83 7.76 8.00 -6.11
N ASN A 84 7.12 6.95 -6.60
CA ASN A 84 6.57 6.92 -7.93
C ASN A 84 5.20 6.24 -7.91
N ILE A 85 4.19 6.92 -8.45
CA ILE A 85 2.84 6.36 -8.60
C ILE A 85 2.82 5.49 -9.85
N THR A 86 2.45 4.22 -9.69
CA THR A 86 2.44 3.28 -10.82
C THR A 86 1.29 3.59 -11.78
N LYS A 87 1.30 2.97 -12.97
CA LYS A 87 0.15 3.04 -13.88
C LYS A 87 -1.16 2.62 -13.20
N ALA A 88 -1.10 1.61 -12.33
CA ALA A 88 -2.26 1.16 -11.57
C ALA A 88 -2.72 2.21 -10.55
N GLY A 89 -1.78 2.85 -9.85
CA GLY A 89 -2.10 3.94 -8.92
C GLY A 89 -2.77 5.12 -9.64
N LYS A 90 -2.22 5.53 -10.79
CA LYS A 90 -2.82 6.58 -11.64
C LYS A 90 -4.20 6.19 -12.16
N SER A 91 -4.40 4.92 -12.49
CA SER A 91 -5.72 4.43 -12.91
C SER A 91 -6.73 4.47 -11.76
N LEU A 92 -6.30 4.19 -10.52
CA LEU A 92 -7.17 4.27 -9.33
C LEU A 92 -7.61 5.71 -9.03
N LEU A 93 -6.76 6.69 -9.34
CA LEU A 93 -6.99 8.11 -9.11
C LEU A 93 -7.71 8.82 -10.27
N SER A 94 -7.86 8.16 -11.42
CA SER A 94 -8.50 8.71 -12.62
C SER A 94 -9.98 8.36 -12.68
N ASP A 95 -10.78 9.27 -13.24
CA ASP A 95 -12.20 9.06 -13.53
C ASP A 95 -12.44 8.25 -14.82
N ASP A 96 -11.37 7.94 -15.58
CA ASP A 96 -11.45 7.17 -16.83
C ASP A 96 -11.63 5.65 -16.59
N TYR A 97 -11.53 5.20 -15.33
CA TYR A 97 -11.56 3.79 -14.95
C TYR A 97 -12.61 3.52 -13.87
N VAL A 98 -13.24 2.35 -13.95
CA VAL A 98 -14.07 1.83 -12.86
C VAL A 98 -13.17 1.42 -11.70
N GLU A 99 -13.36 2.03 -10.53
CA GLU A 99 -12.50 1.82 -9.36
C GLU A 99 -12.44 0.35 -8.92
N GLU A 100 -13.57 -0.33 -8.89
CA GLU A 100 -13.70 -1.73 -8.51
C GLU A 100 -12.87 -2.65 -9.41
N ASP A 101 -12.81 -2.35 -10.71
CA ASP A 101 -11.99 -3.12 -11.67
C ASP A 101 -10.50 -2.94 -11.40
N VAL A 102 -10.08 -1.73 -11.05
CA VAL A 102 -8.68 -1.45 -10.70
C VAL A 102 -8.30 -2.25 -9.44
N TRP A 103 -9.14 -2.23 -8.41
CA TRP A 103 -8.95 -3.01 -7.19
C TRP A 103 -8.91 -4.51 -7.46
N LEU A 104 -9.89 -5.05 -8.18
CA LEU A 104 -9.96 -6.46 -8.50
C LEU A 104 -8.69 -6.94 -9.23
N ARG A 105 -8.24 -6.18 -10.23
CA ARG A 105 -7.02 -6.51 -10.98
C ARG A 105 -5.76 -6.51 -10.12
N GLN A 106 -5.66 -5.62 -9.12
CA GLN A 106 -4.52 -5.64 -8.20
C GLN A 106 -4.62 -6.78 -7.20
N LEU A 107 -5.79 -7.00 -6.59
CA LEU A 107 -6.01 -8.10 -5.65
C LEU A 107 -5.72 -9.47 -6.28
N LEU A 108 -6.08 -9.67 -7.54
CA LEU A 108 -5.75 -10.89 -8.30
C LEU A 108 -4.24 -11.10 -8.52
N LYS A 109 -3.43 -10.03 -8.46
CA LYS A 109 -1.97 -10.05 -8.67
C LYS A 109 -1.17 -10.06 -7.37
N VAL A 110 -1.78 -9.73 -6.23
CA VAL A 110 -1.10 -9.81 -4.93
C VAL A 110 -0.64 -11.25 -4.75
N GLN A 111 0.65 -11.41 -4.46
CA GLN A 111 1.30 -12.71 -4.32
C GLN A 111 2.29 -12.71 -3.17
N LEU A 112 2.59 -13.91 -2.70
CA LEU A 112 3.73 -14.22 -1.85
C LEU A 112 4.49 -15.39 -2.50
N PRO A 113 5.82 -15.28 -2.68
CA PRO A 113 6.61 -14.07 -2.51
C PRO A 113 6.23 -13.00 -3.55
N ASN A 114 6.71 -11.77 -3.35
CA ASN A 114 6.60 -10.69 -4.32
C ASN A 114 7.93 -9.94 -4.49
N PRO A 115 8.04 -9.03 -5.49
CA PRO A 115 9.28 -8.32 -5.77
C PRO A 115 9.78 -7.36 -4.67
N LEU A 116 9.01 -7.13 -3.60
CA LEU A 116 9.43 -6.28 -2.49
C LEU A 116 10.49 -7.00 -1.65
N PRO A 117 11.55 -6.30 -1.19
CA PRO A 117 12.64 -6.94 -0.43
C PRO A 117 12.16 -7.74 0.80
N GLN A 118 11.16 -7.21 1.52
CA GLN A 118 10.62 -7.79 2.76
C GLN A 118 9.65 -8.96 2.53
N LYS A 119 9.26 -9.23 1.28
CA LYS A 119 8.36 -10.33 0.91
C LYS A 119 8.93 -11.16 -0.25
N SER A 120 10.25 -11.13 -0.40
CA SER A 120 10.97 -11.84 -1.44
C SER A 120 11.02 -13.36 -1.18
N GLU A 121 11.45 -14.12 -2.18
CA GLU A 121 11.75 -15.57 -2.08
C GLU A 121 12.60 -15.93 -0.85
N ASN A 122 13.56 -15.07 -0.49
CA ASN A 122 14.40 -15.30 0.69
C ASN A 122 13.62 -15.26 2.01
N GLN A 123 12.51 -14.51 2.07
CA GLN A 123 11.64 -14.41 3.24
C GLN A 123 10.54 -15.48 3.25
N TYR A 124 10.12 -15.93 2.06
CA TYR A 124 9.07 -16.92 1.87
C TYR A 124 9.57 -18.09 1.01
N PRO A 125 10.59 -18.84 1.47
CA PRO A 125 11.19 -19.89 0.66
C PRO A 125 10.16 -20.99 0.41
N GLN A 126 10.00 -21.37 -0.87
CA GLN A 126 9.09 -22.43 -1.32
C GLN A 126 7.60 -22.15 -1.06
N PHE A 127 7.23 -20.96 -0.62
CA PHE A 127 5.84 -20.60 -0.32
C PHE A 127 5.24 -19.76 -1.44
N HIS A 128 4.37 -20.36 -2.26
CA HIS A 128 3.75 -19.67 -3.41
C HIS A 128 2.24 -19.54 -3.21
N LEU A 129 1.75 -18.31 -3.05
CA LEU A 129 0.35 -18.05 -2.79
C LEU A 129 -0.13 -16.77 -3.50
N LEU A 130 -1.29 -16.86 -4.14
CA LEU A 130 -2.08 -15.72 -4.62
C LEU A 130 -3.27 -15.56 -3.66
N PRO A 131 -3.18 -14.73 -2.60
CA PRO A 131 -4.10 -14.80 -1.47
C PRO A 131 -5.56 -14.62 -1.87
N PHE A 132 -5.86 -13.64 -2.71
CA PHE A 132 -7.24 -13.38 -3.14
C PHE A 132 -7.82 -14.57 -3.94
N GLN A 133 -7.04 -15.15 -4.85
CA GLN A 133 -7.48 -16.32 -5.63
C GLN A 133 -7.67 -17.55 -4.75
N ALA A 134 -6.78 -17.78 -3.79
CA ALA A 134 -6.92 -18.86 -2.82
C ALA A 134 -8.17 -18.68 -1.97
N THR A 135 -8.46 -17.47 -1.49
CA THR A 135 -9.69 -17.16 -0.74
C THR A 135 -10.95 -17.45 -1.57
N LEU A 136 -10.98 -17.05 -2.85
CA LEU A 136 -12.11 -17.39 -3.73
C LEU A 136 -12.29 -18.91 -3.88
N GLY A 137 -11.18 -19.67 -3.96
CA GLY A 137 -11.21 -21.13 -3.99
C GLY A 137 -11.80 -21.74 -2.71
N VAL A 138 -11.40 -21.23 -1.54
CA VAL A 138 -11.93 -21.67 -0.24
C VAL A 138 -13.42 -21.34 -0.11
N ILE A 139 -13.83 -20.12 -0.45
CA ILE A 139 -15.26 -19.73 -0.42
C ILE A 139 -16.10 -20.67 -1.27
N LYS A 140 -15.63 -20.99 -2.47
CA LYS A 140 -16.32 -21.93 -3.37
C LYS A 140 -16.38 -23.35 -2.80
N ALA A 141 -15.33 -23.80 -2.12
CA ALA A 141 -15.27 -25.15 -1.56
C ALA A 141 -16.11 -25.30 -0.27
N CYS A 142 -16.27 -24.22 0.49
CA CYS A 142 -16.95 -24.21 1.79
C CYS A 142 -18.33 -23.56 1.74
N ASP A 143 -18.81 -23.17 0.56
CA ASP A 143 -20.06 -22.40 0.37
C ASP A 143 -20.15 -21.13 1.24
N GLY A 144 -19.00 -20.50 1.51
CA GLY A 144 -18.87 -19.31 2.34
C GLY A 144 -17.73 -19.39 3.37
N ILE A 145 -17.31 -18.24 3.88
CA ILE A 145 -16.38 -18.14 5.02
C ILE A 145 -16.83 -16.99 5.94
N SER A 146 -16.73 -17.19 7.25
CA SER A 146 -16.84 -16.13 8.26
C SER A 146 -15.51 -15.40 8.46
N LYS A 147 -15.53 -14.29 9.21
CA LYS A 147 -14.32 -13.58 9.62
C LYS A 147 -13.56 -14.27 10.76
N GLU A 148 -14.25 -15.17 11.46
CA GLU A 148 -13.74 -16.07 12.50
C GLU A 148 -13.53 -17.46 11.86
#